data_AF-A0A821Y9R8-F1
#
_entry.id   AF-A0A821Y9R8-F1
#
_cell.length_a   1.000
_cell.length_b   1.000
_cell.length_c   1.000
_cell.angle_alpha   90.00
_cell.angle_beta   90.00
_cell.angle_gamma   90.00
#
_symmetry.space_group_name_H-M   'P 1'
#
loop_
_entity.id
_entity.type
_entity.pdbx_description
1 polymer ?
#
loop_
_entity_poly.entity_id
_entity_poly.type
_entity_poly.pdbx_seq_one_letter_code
_entity_poly.pdbx_strand_id
1 'polypeptide(L)' 'MRGTMEFMAPEMFDEQYDELVDIYSFGLCMLEMMTGEYPYIECKGPTAVIKRVIAGLKPECYYKVESE' A
#
# COMPACT_ATOMS: atom_id res chain seq x y z
N MET A 1 3.73 -8.68 -14.19
CA MET A 1 2.85 -8.01 -13.21
C MET A 1 2.27 -6.75 -13.82
N ARG A 2 0.95 -6.66 -13.92
CA ARG A 2 0.22 -5.41 -14.14
C ARG A 2 -0.49 -5.10 -12.83
N GLY A 3 -0.09 -4.05 -12.14
CA GLY A 3 -0.66 -3.59 -10.89
C GLY A 3 -0.14 -2.18 -10.62
N THR A 4 -0.92 -1.39 -9.88
CA THR A 4 -0.49 -0.07 -9.41
C THR A 4 0.35 -0.30 -8.16
N MET A 5 1.64 0.03 -8.22
CA MET A 5 2.62 -0.39 -7.20
C MET A 5 2.29 0.11 -5.80
N GLU A 6 1.61 1.25 -5.71
CA GLU A 6 1.14 1.88 -4.49
C GLU A 6 0.10 1.03 -3.74
N PHE A 7 -0.54 0.07 -4.41
CA PHE A 7 -1.54 -0.85 -3.85
C PHE A 7 -1.05 -2.29 -3.69
N MET A 8 0.15 -2.61 -4.16
CA MET A 8 0.65 -3.98 -4.14
C MET A 8 1.11 -4.39 -2.74
N ALA A 9 0.68 -5.57 -2.30
CA ALA A 9 1.15 -6.20 -1.08
C ALA A 9 2.62 -6.68 -1.23
N PRO A 10 3.41 -6.77 -0.16
CA PRO A 10 4.82 -7.19 -0.23
C PRO A 10 5.01 -8.61 -0.77
N GLU A 11 4.08 -9.52 -0.51
CA GLU A 11 4.09 -10.91 -0.98
C GLU A 11 3.82 -11.04 -2.48
N MET A 12 3.31 -10.00 -3.16
CA MET A 12 3.17 -9.97 -4.61
C MET A 12 4.52 -10.07 -5.35
N PHE A 13 5.64 -9.89 -4.64
CA PHE A 13 6.98 -10.07 -5.19
C PHE A 13 7.55 -11.47 -4.98
N ASP A 14 6.81 -12.36 -4.31
CA ASP A 14 7.13 -13.79 -4.18
C ASP A 14 6.44 -14.60 -5.30
N GLU A 15 6.92 -15.83 -5.55
CA GLU A 15 6.29 -16.75 -6.50
C GLU A 15 4.98 -17.34 -5.95
N GLN A 16 4.80 -17.32 -4.63
CA GLN A 16 3.60 -17.81 -3.95
C GLN A 16 2.88 -16.64 -3.27
N TYR A 17 1.88 -16.11 -3.93
CA TYR A 17 0.90 -15.18 -3.35
C TYR A 17 -0.51 -15.78 -3.48
N ASP A 18 -1.36 -15.48 -2.52
CA ASP A 18 -2.74 -15.96 -2.45
C ASP A 18 -3.74 -14.79 -2.56
N GLU A 19 -5.02 -15.05 -2.32
CA GLU A 19 -6.08 -14.04 -2.33
C GLU A 19 -5.94 -12.96 -1.24
N LEU A 20 -5.04 -13.10 -0.26
CA LEU A 20 -4.87 -12.11 0.81
C LEU A 20 -4.30 -10.79 0.29
N VAL A 21 -3.64 -10.79 -0.87
CA VAL A 21 -3.16 -9.58 -1.56
C VAL A 21 -4.31 -8.62 -1.92
N ASP A 22 -5.51 -9.15 -2.14
CA ASP A 22 -6.70 -8.36 -2.42
C ASP A 22 -7.21 -7.68 -1.13
N ILE A 23 -7.03 -8.30 0.03
CA ILE A 23 -7.38 -7.70 1.34
C ILE A 23 -6.44 -6.53 1.63
N TYR A 24 -5.15 -6.68 1.36
CA TYR A 24 -4.19 -5.58 1.49
C TYR A 24 -4.54 -4.41 0.57
N SER A 25 -4.81 -4.70 -0.71
CA SER A 25 -5.19 -3.69 -1.70
C SER A 25 -6.50 -2.98 -1.31
N PHE A 26 -7.48 -3.73 -0.81
CA PHE A 26 -8.75 -3.20 -0.30
C PHE A 26 -8.53 -2.27 0.90
N GLY A 27 -7.64 -2.63 1.83
CA GLY A 27 -7.29 -1.78 2.97
C GLY A 27 -6.70 -0.43 2.55
N LEU A 28 -5.88 -0.41 1.49
CA LEU A 28 -5.32 0.83 0.94
C LEU A 28 -6.38 1.67 0.21
N CYS A 29 -7.32 1.05 -0.51
CA CYS A 29 -8.47 1.74 -1.09
C CYS A 29 -9.35 2.38 0.00
N MET A 30 -9.61 1.67 1.10
CA MET A 30 -10.34 2.22 2.24
C MET A 30 -9.60 3.40 2.84
N LEU A 31 -8.28 3.28 3.02
CA LEU A 31 -7.45 4.35 3.53
C LEU A 31 -7.53 5.59 2.64
N GLU A 32 -7.41 5.43 1.32
CA GLU A 32 -7.57 6.52 0.35
C GLU A 32 -8.96 7.19 0.48
N MET A 33 -10.03 6.41 0.60
CA MET A 33 -11.38 6.97 0.79
C MET A 33 -11.55 7.73 2.10
N MET A 34 -10.92 7.27 3.18
CA MET A 34 -11.00 7.90 4.50
C MET A 34 -10.17 9.17 4.60
N THR A 35 -8.97 9.18 4.01
CA THR A 35 -8.03 10.29 4.14
C THR A 35 -8.07 11.26 2.96
N GLY A 36 -8.65 10.86 1.83
CA GLY A 36 -8.62 11.60 0.57
C GLY A 36 -7.21 11.70 -0.04
N GLU A 37 -6.29 10.84 0.39
CA GLU A 37 -4.89 10.89 -0.01
C GLU A 37 -4.46 9.59 -0.66
N TYR A 38 -3.75 9.71 -1.78
CA TYR A 38 -3.22 8.56 -2.50
C TYR A 38 -2.20 7.81 -1.63
N PRO A 39 -2.27 6.47 -1.53
CA PRO A 39 -1.30 5.70 -0.78
C PRO A 39 0.14 5.97 -1.25
N TYR A 40 1.05 6.16 -0.29
CA TYR A 40 2.48 6.41 -0.52
C TYR A 40 2.79 7.66 -1.38
N ILE A 41 1.92 8.67 -1.41
CA ILE A 41 2.13 9.94 -2.14
C ILE A 41 3.44 10.66 -1.75
N GLU A 42 3.96 10.40 -0.54
CA GLU A 42 5.25 10.91 -0.06
C GLU A 42 6.48 10.28 -0.77
N CYS A 43 6.29 9.19 -1.51
CA CYS A 43 7.37 8.47 -2.18
C CYS A 43 7.70 9.06 -3.54
N LYS A 44 9.01 9.23 -3.81
CA LYS A 44 9.51 9.69 -5.10
C LYS A 44 9.64 8.54 -6.09
N GLY A 45 8.50 8.05 -6.55
CA GLY A 45 8.35 7.06 -7.61
C GLY A 45 8.38 5.59 -7.16
N PRO A 46 8.20 4.68 -8.14
CA PRO A 46 8.01 3.24 -7.95
C PRO A 46 8.96 2.54 -6.98
N THR A 47 10.26 2.76 -7.15
CA THR A 47 11.30 2.08 -6.38
C THR A 47 11.25 2.46 -4.90
N ALA A 48 10.86 3.70 -4.59
CA ALA A 48 10.72 4.15 -3.21
C ALA A 48 9.51 3.50 -2.52
N VAL A 49 8.39 3.36 -3.25
CA VAL A 49 7.19 2.65 -2.78
C VAL A 49 7.52 1.20 -2.46
N ILE A 50 8.10 0.46 -3.41
CA ILE A 50 8.46 -0.96 -3.24
C ILE A 50 9.36 -1.15 -2.01
N LYS A 51 10.37 -0.31 -1.82
CA LYS A 51 11.28 -0.38 -0.66
C LYS A 51 10.55 -0.21 0.66
N ARG A 52 9.54 0.67 0.74
CA ARG A 52 8.75 0.87 1.97
C ARG A 52 7.81 -0.29 2.22
N VAL A 53 7.11 -0.75 1.19
CA VAL A 53 6.20 -1.90 1.25
C VAL A 53 6.93 -3.15 1.74
N ILE A 54 8.08 -3.49 1.14
CA ILE A 54 8.91 -4.65 1.54
C ILE A 54 9.43 -4.49 2.98
N ALA A 55 9.74 -3.25 3.40
CA ALA A 55 10.16 -2.97 4.78
C ALA A 55 9.00 -2.97 5.80
N GLY A 56 7.75 -3.22 5.37
CA GLY A 56 6.57 -3.20 6.24
C GLY A 56 6.19 -1.79 6.72
N LEU A 57 6.69 -0.74 6.07
CA LEU A 57 6.40 0.65 6.41
C LEU A 57 5.09 1.08 5.75
N LYS A 58 4.13 1.54 6.56
CA LYS A 58 2.82 2.04 6.12
C LYS A 58 2.94 3.44 5.48
N PRO A 59 2.02 3.82 4.59
CA PRO A 59 2.01 5.16 3.98
C PRO A 59 1.70 6.23 5.04
N GLU A 60 2.16 7.46 4.82
CA GLU A 60 1.95 8.57 5.79
C GLU A 60 0.47 8.83 6.09
N CYS A 61 -0.41 8.69 5.10
CA CYS A 61 -1.86 8.85 5.27
C CYS A 61 -2.45 7.87 6.30
N TYR A 62 -1.83 6.72 6.53
CA TYR A 62 -2.26 5.75 7.56
C TYR A 62 -2.36 6.37 8.96
N TYR A 63 -1.43 7.28 9.29
CA TYR A 63 -1.36 7.91 10.61
C TYR A 63 -2.29 9.12 10.75
N LYS A 64 -3.00 9.50 9.69
CA LYS A 64 -4.00 10.59 9.69
C LYS A 64 -5.38 10.09 10.09
N VAL A 65 -5.58 8.77 10.15
CA VAL A 65 -6.83 8.17 10.63
C VAL A 65 -6.88 8.37 12.14
N GLU A 66 -7.78 9.24 12.60
CA GLU A 66 -8.04 9.43 14.02
C GLU A 66 -8.59 8.13 14.63
N SER A 67 -8.02 7.72 15.75
CA SER A 67 -8.57 6.63 16.56
C SER A 67 -9.53 7.28 17.55
N GLU A 68 -10.84 7.20 17.28
CA GLU A 68 -11.87 7.52 18.28
C GLU A 68 -11.86 6.51 19.44
#